data_AF-A0A0F8X3U0-F1
#
_entry.id   AF-A0A0F8X3U0-F1
#
_cell.length_a   1.000
_cell.length_b   1.000
_cell.length_c   1.000
_cell.angle_alpha   90.00
_cell.angle_beta   90.00
_cell.angle_gamma   90.00
#
_symmetry.space_group_name_H-M   'P 1'
#
loop_
_entity.id
_entity.type
_entity.pdbx_description
1 polymer ?
#
loop_
_entity_poly.entity_id
_entity_poly.type
_entity_poly.pdbx_seq_one_letter_code
_entity_poly.pdbx_strand_id
1 'polypeptide(L)'
;MVSITIPGDYGFVLAVALGAIPVLGFVHGVVVGSFRREAKVPYPHTYATVEQCNSNPKAHKFNCAQRAHANFLENAPQTMLFTLVAGLKYPQLATTLGAAWVVCRCLFLYGYVFTDKPQGNGRKRTKLIMSSKSTLTYGARAKNHPNPLTKKLFEIAEAKKTNVTVSADVTTTKELLDLADRLGPYIAVIKTHIDILSDFSQETIDGLQNLAQKHNFLIFEDRKFIDIGNTVQKQYHGGALRISEWAHIINCAILPGEGIVEALAQTASSSSSSSDFPYGPERGLLILAEMTSKGSLATGEYTVRSAEYARKYKGFVMGFVSTRALSEVVSERGGEDAEEDFVVFTTGVNLASKGDKLGQQYQTPGSAVGRGADFIIAGRGIYAAEDPVEAAKRYREEGWEAYLARVGGK
;
A
#
# COMPACT_ATOMS: atom_id res chain seq x y z
N MET A 1 -31.25 -15.25 -58.19
CA MET A 1 -31.16 -14.09 -57.29
C MET A 1 -30.70 -14.58 -55.93
N VAL A 2 -29.64 -14.00 -55.36
CA VAL A 2 -29.28 -14.24 -53.95
C VAL A 2 -30.15 -13.32 -53.11
N SER A 3 -31.05 -13.87 -52.29
CA SER A 3 -31.88 -13.10 -51.35
C SER A 3 -31.24 -13.13 -49.96
N ILE A 4 -31.05 -11.97 -49.33
CA ILE A 4 -30.65 -11.88 -47.92
C ILE A 4 -31.92 -11.79 -47.09
N THR A 5 -32.20 -12.82 -46.30
CA THR A 5 -33.33 -12.83 -45.36
C THR A 5 -32.91 -12.15 -44.05
N ILE A 6 -33.60 -11.09 -43.67
CA ILE A 6 -33.33 -10.36 -42.43
C ILE A 6 -34.09 -11.03 -41.27
N PRO A 7 -33.43 -11.36 -40.14
CA PRO A 7 -34.10 -11.92 -38.97
C PRO A 7 -35.13 -10.95 -38.36
N GLY A 8 -36.22 -11.47 -37.78
CA GLY A 8 -37.26 -10.65 -37.14
C GLY A 8 -36.74 -9.73 -36.02
N ASP A 9 -35.74 -10.20 -35.26
CA ASP A 9 -35.14 -9.46 -34.14
C ASP A 9 -34.03 -8.48 -34.57
N TYR A 10 -33.76 -8.33 -35.87
CA TYR A 10 -32.64 -7.53 -36.37
C TYR A 10 -32.78 -6.03 -36.06
N GLY A 11 -34.00 -5.57 -35.74
CA GLY A 11 -34.23 -4.20 -35.26
C GLY A 11 -33.38 -3.84 -34.03
N PHE A 12 -33.15 -4.79 -33.12
CA PHE A 12 -32.30 -4.55 -31.95
C PHE A 12 -30.81 -4.42 -32.31
N VAL A 13 -30.36 -5.17 -33.32
CA VAL A 13 -29.00 -5.04 -33.87
C VAL A 13 -28.77 -3.64 -34.41
N LEU A 14 -29.74 -3.11 -35.18
CA LEU A 14 -29.72 -1.74 -35.69
C LEU A 14 -29.76 -0.71 -34.57
N ALA A 15 -30.60 -0.90 -33.56
CA ALA A 15 -30.70 0.02 -32.42
C ALA A 15 -29.37 0.16 -31.66
N VAL A 16 -28.61 -0.93 -31.52
CA VAL A 16 -27.29 -0.89 -30.90
C VAL A 16 -26.25 -0.29 -31.84
N ALA A 17 -26.10 -0.84 -33.05
CA ALA A 17 -25.02 -0.49 -33.96
C ALA A 17 -25.17 0.92 -34.54
N LEU A 18 -26.38 1.32 -34.93
CA LEU A 18 -26.65 2.61 -35.58
C LEU A 18 -27.34 3.63 -34.65
N GLY A 19 -27.77 3.21 -33.46
CA GLY A 19 -28.32 4.10 -32.44
C GLY A 19 -27.34 4.33 -31.29
N ALA A 20 -27.21 3.35 -30.40
CA ALA A 20 -26.49 3.49 -29.13
C ALA A 20 -25.00 3.85 -29.32
N ILE A 21 -24.29 3.20 -30.25
CA ILE A 21 -22.87 3.47 -30.50
C ILE A 21 -22.67 4.91 -31.01
N PRO A 22 -23.35 5.39 -32.07
CA PRO A 22 -23.23 6.80 -32.50
C PRO A 22 -23.60 7.82 -31.42
N VAL A 23 -24.67 7.57 -30.64
CA VAL A 23 -25.07 8.44 -29.53
C VAL A 23 -23.95 8.55 -28.49
N LEU A 24 -23.32 7.43 -28.12
CA LEU A 24 -22.18 7.46 -27.21
C LEU A 24 -21.00 8.23 -27.79
N GLY A 25 -20.70 8.08 -29.09
CA GLY A 25 -19.68 8.88 -29.78
C GLY A 25 -19.95 10.38 -29.69
N PHE A 26 -21.20 10.80 -29.86
CA PHE A 26 -21.60 12.20 -29.66
C PHE A 26 -21.36 12.67 -28.22
N VAL A 27 -21.72 11.86 -27.22
CA VAL A 27 -21.45 12.16 -25.80
C VAL A 27 -19.96 12.35 -25.53
N HIS A 28 -19.10 11.47 -26.04
CA HIS A 28 -17.64 11.63 -25.94
C HIS A 28 -17.18 12.97 -26.54
N GLY A 29 -17.71 13.35 -27.70
CA GLY A 29 -17.42 14.65 -28.33
C GLY A 29 -17.83 15.85 -27.47
N VAL A 30 -19.03 15.81 -26.87
CA VAL A 30 -19.51 16.87 -25.96
C VAL A 30 -18.61 17.00 -24.73
N VAL A 31 -18.21 15.87 -24.13
CA VAL A 31 -17.31 15.83 -22.97
C VAL A 31 -15.96 16.45 -23.31
N VAL A 32 -15.34 16.06 -24.43
CA VAL A 32 -14.08 16.67 -24.92
C VAL A 32 -14.25 18.17 -25.12
N GLY A 33 -15.33 18.61 -25.76
CA GLY A 33 -15.61 20.02 -26.01
C GLY A 33 -15.73 20.86 -24.72
N SER A 34 -16.40 20.32 -23.69
CA SER A 34 -16.52 20.99 -22.40
C SER A 34 -15.16 21.16 -21.72
N PHE A 35 -14.39 20.07 -21.59
CA PHE A 35 -13.08 20.12 -20.94
C PHE A 35 -12.08 20.95 -21.73
N ARG A 36 -12.18 21.00 -23.06
CA ARG A 36 -11.35 21.89 -23.90
C ARG A 36 -11.54 23.35 -23.54
N ARG A 37 -12.80 23.78 -23.42
CA ARG A 37 -13.16 25.17 -23.09
C ARG A 37 -12.63 25.54 -21.70
N GLU A 38 -12.70 24.62 -20.75
CA GLU A 38 -12.17 24.80 -19.40
C GLU A 38 -10.64 24.84 -19.35
N ALA A 39 -9.98 24.01 -20.16
CA ALA A 39 -8.53 23.94 -20.26
C ALA A 39 -7.92 25.10 -21.07
N LYS A 40 -8.75 25.87 -21.80
CA LYS A 40 -8.34 26.97 -22.69
C LYS A 40 -7.30 26.54 -23.75
N VAL A 41 -7.43 25.32 -24.27
CA VAL A 41 -6.54 24.80 -25.33
C VAL A 41 -7.02 25.32 -26.69
N PRO A 42 -6.25 26.20 -27.38
CA PRO A 42 -6.69 26.78 -28.63
C PRO A 42 -6.73 25.75 -29.76
N TYR A 43 -7.63 25.94 -30.73
CA TYR A 43 -7.54 25.22 -32.00
C TYR A 43 -6.30 25.69 -32.79
N PRO A 44 -5.62 24.81 -33.54
CA PRO A 44 -5.98 23.44 -33.91
C PRO A 44 -5.37 22.34 -33.01
N HIS A 45 -4.79 22.67 -31.83
CA HIS A 45 -4.08 21.67 -31.03
C HIS A 45 -5.00 20.53 -30.56
N THR A 46 -4.55 19.29 -30.78
CA THR A 46 -5.31 18.09 -30.41
C THR A 46 -5.25 17.79 -28.92
N TYR A 47 -4.13 18.09 -28.27
CA TYR A 47 -3.87 17.87 -26.84
C TYR A 47 -3.21 19.12 -26.22
N ALA A 48 -3.36 19.30 -24.92
CA ALA A 48 -2.53 20.19 -24.12
C ALA A 48 -1.11 19.63 -23.96
N THR A 49 -0.11 20.50 -23.84
CA THR A 49 1.28 20.08 -23.63
C THR A 49 1.50 19.52 -22.21
N VAL A 50 2.65 18.87 -21.99
CA VAL A 50 3.01 18.33 -20.67
C VAL A 50 3.15 19.46 -19.65
N GLU A 51 3.72 20.59 -20.05
CA GLU A 51 3.91 21.78 -19.21
C GLU A 51 2.55 22.39 -18.80
N GLN A 52 1.59 22.41 -19.73
CA GLN A 52 0.22 22.85 -19.45
C GLN A 52 -0.52 21.89 -18.52
N CYS A 53 -0.31 20.58 -18.68
CA CYS A 53 -0.88 19.58 -17.77
C CYS A 53 -0.33 19.70 -16.35
N ASN A 54 0.96 20.00 -16.20
CA ASN A 54 1.62 20.17 -14.91
C ASN A 54 1.17 21.43 -14.16
N SER A 55 0.79 22.48 -14.89
CA SER A 55 0.40 23.78 -14.33
C SER A 55 -1.12 23.97 -14.23
N ASN A 56 -1.91 23.24 -15.01
CA ASN A 56 -3.37 23.34 -15.06
C ASN A 56 -4.02 21.95 -14.99
N PRO A 57 -4.59 21.56 -13.83
CA PRO A 57 -5.30 20.29 -13.68
C PRO A 57 -6.44 20.07 -14.70
N LYS A 58 -7.06 21.15 -15.20
CA LYS A 58 -8.11 21.08 -16.22
C LYS A 58 -7.56 20.66 -17.58
N ALA A 59 -6.32 21.05 -17.90
CA ALA A 59 -5.63 20.62 -19.13
C ALA A 59 -5.35 19.11 -19.12
N HIS A 60 -4.98 18.56 -17.95
CA HIS A 60 -4.86 17.11 -17.79
C HIS A 60 -6.20 16.39 -18.01
N LYS A 61 -7.30 16.89 -17.42
CA LYS A 61 -8.66 16.32 -17.65
C LYS A 61 -9.11 16.41 -19.11
N PHE A 62 -8.76 17.49 -19.82
CA PHE A 62 -8.97 17.58 -21.26
C PHE A 62 -8.21 16.50 -22.05
N ASN A 63 -6.92 16.30 -21.76
CA ASN A 63 -6.14 15.24 -22.41
C ASN A 63 -6.72 13.84 -22.12
N CYS A 64 -7.20 13.62 -20.90
CA CYS A 64 -7.91 12.41 -20.54
C CYS A 64 -9.19 12.18 -21.37
N ALA A 65 -10.04 13.20 -21.48
CA ALA A 65 -11.25 13.13 -22.31
C ALA A 65 -10.92 12.86 -23.77
N GLN A 66 -9.88 13.51 -24.29
CA GLN A 66 -9.48 13.34 -25.67
C GLN A 66 -8.94 11.94 -25.96
N ARG A 67 -8.15 11.35 -25.04
CA ARG A 67 -7.69 9.98 -25.21
C ARG A 67 -8.84 8.98 -25.15
N ALA A 68 -9.80 9.17 -24.24
CA ALA A 68 -11.00 8.33 -24.16
C ALA A 68 -11.84 8.38 -25.45
N HIS A 69 -12.02 9.58 -26.02
CA HIS A 69 -12.74 9.76 -27.28
C HIS A 69 -11.98 9.17 -28.48
N ALA A 70 -10.68 9.41 -28.60
CA ALA A 70 -9.87 8.81 -29.65
C ALA A 70 -9.95 7.27 -29.61
N ASN A 71 -9.86 6.67 -28.42
CA ASN A 71 -9.97 5.22 -28.29
C ASN A 71 -11.36 4.68 -28.66
N PHE A 72 -12.43 5.44 -28.37
CA PHE A 72 -13.77 5.09 -28.83
C PHE A 72 -13.84 5.09 -30.37
N LEU A 73 -13.35 6.15 -31.01
CA LEU A 73 -13.34 6.29 -32.48
C LEU A 73 -12.49 5.23 -33.18
N GLU A 74 -11.36 4.82 -32.57
CA GLU A 74 -10.53 3.72 -33.06
C GLU A 74 -11.29 2.38 -33.19
N ASN A 75 -12.31 2.17 -32.34
CA ASN A 75 -12.97 0.86 -32.19
C ASN A 75 -14.43 0.83 -32.65
N ALA A 76 -15.13 1.97 -32.62
CA ALA A 76 -16.56 2.05 -32.92
C ALA A 76 -16.91 1.55 -34.33
N PRO A 77 -16.22 1.95 -35.42
CA PRO A 77 -16.59 1.51 -36.77
C PRO A 77 -16.49 0.00 -36.96
N GLN A 78 -15.42 -0.62 -36.43
CA GLN A 78 -15.22 -2.06 -36.50
C GLN A 78 -16.29 -2.80 -35.70
N THR A 79 -16.61 -2.30 -34.50
CA THR A 79 -17.65 -2.89 -33.65
C THR A 79 -19.02 -2.82 -34.33
N MET A 80 -19.38 -1.66 -34.88
CA MET A 80 -20.64 -1.49 -35.63
C MET A 80 -20.74 -2.46 -36.80
N LEU A 81 -19.67 -2.58 -37.60
CA LEU A 81 -19.61 -3.50 -38.73
C LEU A 81 -19.80 -4.95 -38.29
N PHE A 82 -19.07 -5.41 -37.26
CA PHE A 82 -19.18 -6.77 -36.76
C PHE A 82 -20.55 -7.06 -36.18
N THR A 83 -21.13 -6.13 -35.42
CA THR A 83 -22.49 -6.27 -34.87
C THR A 83 -23.53 -6.40 -35.99
N LEU A 84 -23.45 -5.57 -37.04
CA LEU A 84 -24.36 -5.63 -38.18
C LEU A 84 -24.24 -6.96 -38.94
N VAL A 85 -23.02 -7.37 -39.28
CA VAL A 85 -22.77 -8.59 -40.06
C VAL A 85 -23.12 -9.85 -39.25
N ALA A 86 -22.63 -9.95 -38.02
CA ALA A 86 -22.92 -11.10 -37.16
C ALA A 86 -24.41 -11.19 -36.82
N GLY A 87 -25.09 -10.05 -36.69
CA GLY A 87 -26.52 -9.98 -36.41
C GLY A 87 -27.41 -10.61 -37.49
N LEU A 88 -26.93 -10.72 -38.73
CA LEU A 88 -27.70 -11.37 -39.81
C LEU A 88 -27.91 -12.86 -39.55
N LYS A 89 -26.98 -13.48 -38.81
CA LYS A 89 -27.04 -14.89 -38.43
C LYS A 89 -27.38 -15.10 -36.95
N TYR A 90 -26.92 -14.20 -36.07
CA TYR A 90 -27.02 -14.30 -34.62
C TYR A 90 -27.52 -12.98 -33.99
N PRO A 91 -28.77 -12.56 -34.27
CA PRO A 91 -29.27 -11.22 -33.91
C PRO A 91 -29.24 -10.94 -32.40
N GLN A 92 -29.68 -11.90 -31.58
CA GLN A 92 -29.73 -11.73 -30.12
C GLN A 92 -28.33 -11.66 -29.49
N LEU A 93 -27.42 -12.52 -29.94
CA LEU A 93 -26.03 -12.52 -29.44
C LEU A 93 -25.29 -11.24 -29.84
N ALA A 94 -25.43 -10.82 -31.11
CA ALA A 94 -24.83 -9.58 -31.61
C ALA A 94 -25.36 -8.34 -30.87
N THR A 95 -26.66 -8.31 -30.60
CA THR A 95 -27.30 -7.24 -29.79
C THR A 95 -26.72 -7.21 -28.38
N THR A 96 -26.69 -8.35 -27.68
CA THR A 96 -26.20 -8.43 -26.30
C THR A 96 -24.73 -8.02 -26.19
N LEU A 97 -23.87 -8.53 -27.08
CA LEU A 97 -22.45 -8.18 -27.07
C LEU A 97 -22.21 -6.71 -27.43
N GLY A 98 -22.96 -6.17 -28.40
CA GLY A 98 -22.88 -4.75 -28.76
C GLY A 98 -23.34 -3.84 -27.62
N ALA A 99 -24.45 -4.18 -26.94
CA ALA A 99 -24.94 -3.44 -25.79
C ALA A 99 -23.95 -3.48 -24.61
N ALA A 100 -23.38 -4.66 -24.32
CA ALA A 100 -22.33 -4.81 -23.32
C ALA A 100 -21.09 -3.97 -23.65
N TRP A 101 -20.69 -3.92 -24.93
CA TRP A 101 -19.59 -3.07 -25.38
C TRP A 101 -19.89 -1.58 -25.13
N VAL A 102 -21.10 -1.10 -25.43
CA VAL A 102 -21.52 0.29 -25.13
C VAL A 102 -21.37 0.60 -23.64
N VAL A 103 -21.88 -0.27 -22.76
CA VAL A 103 -21.74 -0.11 -21.29
C VAL A 103 -20.27 -0.04 -20.87
N CYS A 104 -19.44 -0.95 -21.38
CA CYS A 104 -17.99 -0.95 -21.11
C CYS A 104 -17.32 0.35 -21.57
N ARG A 105 -17.75 0.94 -22.70
CA ARG A 105 -17.22 2.22 -23.18
C ARG A 105 -17.67 3.40 -22.35
N CYS A 106 -18.90 3.40 -21.81
CA CYS A 106 -19.33 4.38 -20.81
C CYS A 106 -18.46 4.33 -19.56
N LEU A 107 -18.19 3.12 -19.03
CA LEU A 107 -17.32 2.94 -17.87
C LEU A 107 -15.87 3.37 -18.16
N PHE A 108 -15.36 3.09 -19.36
CA PHE A 108 -14.03 3.50 -19.78
C PHE A 108 -13.91 5.03 -19.83
N LEU A 109 -14.87 5.71 -20.45
CA LEU A 109 -14.94 7.18 -20.46
C LEU A 109 -14.96 7.73 -19.03
N TYR A 110 -15.83 7.19 -18.19
CA TYR A 110 -15.93 7.63 -16.81
C TYR A 110 -14.62 7.47 -16.05
N GLY A 111 -14.02 6.28 -16.16
CA GLY A 111 -12.74 5.95 -15.55
C GLY A 111 -11.61 6.87 -15.98
N TYR A 112 -11.53 7.21 -17.26
CA TYR A 112 -10.44 8.04 -17.78
C TYR A 112 -10.60 9.53 -17.40
N VAL A 113 -11.83 10.04 -17.34
CA VAL A 113 -12.12 11.48 -17.26
C VAL A 113 -12.48 11.97 -15.86
N PHE A 114 -13.29 11.20 -15.14
CA PHE A 114 -13.89 11.64 -13.88
C PHE A 114 -13.24 11.01 -12.64
N THR A 115 -12.21 10.18 -12.82
CA THR A 115 -11.40 9.70 -11.69
C THR A 115 -10.08 10.45 -11.64
N ASP A 116 -9.60 10.72 -10.43
CA ASP A 116 -8.31 11.40 -10.23
C ASP A 116 -7.14 10.39 -10.15
N LYS A 117 -7.32 9.19 -10.71
CA LYS A 117 -6.28 8.16 -10.70
C LYS A 117 -5.16 8.49 -11.69
N PRO A 118 -3.88 8.39 -11.29
CA PRO A 118 -2.75 8.78 -12.13
C PRO A 118 -2.65 7.91 -13.39
N GLN A 119 -2.08 8.49 -14.45
CA GLN A 119 -1.76 7.78 -15.71
C GLN A 119 -2.96 7.10 -16.39
N GLY A 120 -4.18 7.60 -16.16
CA GLY A 120 -5.41 7.03 -16.74
C GLY A 120 -5.80 5.67 -16.14
N ASN A 121 -5.30 5.34 -14.94
CA ASN A 121 -5.57 4.06 -14.28
C ASN A 121 -7.04 3.88 -13.86
N GLY A 122 -7.83 4.95 -13.80
CA GLY A 122 -9.27 4.84 -13.52
C GLY A 122 -10.07 4.07 -14.56
N ARG A 123 -9.54 3.86 -15.76
CA ARG A 123 -10.15 3.02 -16.80
C ARG A 123 -10.13 1.53 -16.45
N LYS A 124 -9.18 1.11 -15.60
CA LYS A 124 -9.13 -0.26 -15.09
C LYS A 124 -10.17 -0.32 -13.99
N ARG A 125 -11.24 -1.12 -14.21
CA ARG A 125 -12.25 -1.41 -13.17
C ARG A 125 -11.46 -1.86 -11.94
N THR A 126 -11.38 -0.98 -10.94
CA THR A 126 -10.52 -1.21 -9.79
C THR A 126 -11.23 -2.24 -8.96
N LYS A 127 -10.97 -3.52 -9.22
CA LYS A 127 -11.12 -4.51 -8.17
C LYS A 127 -10.15 -4.05 -7.09
N LEU A 128 -10.71 -3.63 -5.95
CA LEU A 128 -9.95 -3.21 -4.78
C LEU A 128 -9.03 -4.38 -4.43
N ILE A 129 -7.75 -4.26 -4.76
CA ILE A 129 -6.74 -5.14 -4.19
C ILE A 129 -6.50 -4.55 -2.81
N MET A 130 -7.27 -5.00 -1.82
CA MET A 130 -7.06 -4.53 -0.45
C MET A 130 -5.77 -5.15 0.07
N SER A 131 -4.69 -4.36 0.07
CA SER A 131 -3.45 -4.74 0.74
C SER A 131 -3.58 -4.78 2.26
N SER A 132 -4.61 -4.16 2.82
CA SER A 132 -4.82 -4.00 4.25
C SER A 132 -6.30 -3.81 4.54
N LYS A 133 -6.79 -4.36 5.65
CA LYS A 133 -8.16 -4.17 6.15
C LYS A 133 -8.22 -3.01 7.16
N SER A 134 -7.49 -1.92 6.91
CA SER A 134 -7.26 -0.80 7.85
C SER A 134 -8.52 0.00 8.25
N THR A 135 -9.65 -0.21 7.56
CA THR A 135 -10.97 0.32 7.93
C THR A 135 -11.65 -0.49 9.05
N LEU A 136 -11.19 -1.72 9.31
CA LEU A 136 -11.61 -2.50 10.46
C LEU A 136 -10.79 -2.10 11.70
N THR A 137 -11.39 -2.26 12.87
CA THR A 137 -10.66 -2.06 14.14
C THR A 137 -9.54 -3.08 14.27
N TYR A 138 -8.46 -2.73 14.99
CA TYR A 138 -7.39 -3.67 15.34
C TYR A 138 -7.97 -4.91 16.03
N GLY A 139 -8.94 -4.75 16.94
CA GLY A 139 -9.62 -5.87 17.58
C GLY A 139 -10.38 -6.79 16.61
N ALA A 140 -10.98 -6.25 15.54
CA ALA A 140 -11.62 -7.05 14.51
C ALA A 140 -10.60 -7.77 13.62
N ARG A 141 -9.50 -7.10 13.26
CA ARG A 141 -8.41 -7.67 12.48
C ARG A 141 -7.71 -8.80 13.24
N ALA A 142 -7.45 -8.61 14.53
CA ALA A 142 -6.80 -9.58 15.40
C ALA A 142 -7.50 -10.96 15.44
N LYS A 143 -8.85 -10.97 15.42
CA LYS A 143 -9.64 -12.22 15.58
C LYS A 143 -9.30 -13.28 14.53
N ASN A 144 -9.11 -12.87 13.28
CA ASN A 144 -8.94 -13.76 12.14
C ASN A 144 -7.61 -13.56 11.42
N HIS A 145 -6.64 -12.86 12.02
CA HIS A 145 -5.39 -12.57 11.33
C HIS A 145 -4.55 -13.86 11.18
N PRO A 146 -4.08 -14.21 9.96
CA PRO A 146 -3.35 -15.46 9.74
C PRO A 146 -1.92 -15.45 10.33
N ASN A 147 -1.33 -14.28 10.50
CA ASN A 147 0.00 -14.11 11.11
C ASN A 147 -0.12 -13.94 12.65
N PRO A 148 0.43 -14.85 13.48
CA PRO A 148 0.29 -14.82 14.94
C PRO A 148 0.91 -13.58 15.60
N LEU A 149 2.06 -13.12 15.12
CA LEU A 149 2.71 -11.93 15.67
C LEU A 149 1.89 -10.66 15.39
N THR A 150 1.28 -10.60 14.21
CA THR A 150 0.39 -9.50 13.84
C THR A 150 -0.88 -9.48 14.70
N LYS A 151 -1.43 -10.65 15.01
CA LYS A 151 -2.53 -10.77 15.98
C LYS A 151 -2.12 -10.20 17.35
N LYS A 152 -0.97 -10.61 17.89
CA LYS A 152 -0.42 -10.10 19.15
C LYS A 152 -0.22 -8.58 19.11
N LEU A 153 0.29 -8.05 18.00
CA LEU A 153 0.48 -6.61 17.81
C LEU A 153 -0.85 -5.83 17.87
N PHE A 154 -1.91 -6.34 17.23
CA PHE A 154 -3.23 -5.71 17.30
C PHE A 154 -3.87 -5.81 18.69
N GLU A 155 -3.68 -6.93 19.39
CA GLU A 155 -4.13 -7.10 20.78
C GLU A 155 -3.43 -6.10 21.72
N ILE A 156 -2.12 -5.90 21.56
CA ILE A 156 -1.34 -4.87 22.26
C ILE A 156 -1.92 -3.48 21.98
N ALA A 157 -2.13 -3.16 20.71
CA ALA A 157 -2.64 -1.86 20.28
C ALA A 157 -4.01 -1.55 20.89
N GLU A 158 -4.93 -2.53 20.89
CA GLU A 158 -6.24 -2.39 21.51
C GLU A 158 -6.19 -2.28 23.03
N ALA A 159 -5.39 -3.12 23.70
CA ALA A 159 -5.29 -3.13 25.15
C ALA A 159 -4.74 -1.81 25.70
N LYS A 160 -3.76 -1.23 25.00
CA LYS A 160 -3.04 -0.03 25.43
C LYS A 160 -3.52 1.25 24.75
N LYS A 161 -4.47 1.14 23.81
CA LYS A 161 -4.99 2.24 22.98
C LYS A 161 -3.84 3.03 22.35
N THR A 162 -2.93 2.31 21.70
CA THR A 162 -1.72 2.89 21.11
C THR A 162 -1.38 2.24 19.78
N ASN A 163 -1.02 3.08 18.82
CA ASN A 163 -0.44 2.69 17.53
C ASN A 163 0.95 3.30 17.34
N VAL A 164 1.61 3.65 18.44
CA VAL A 164 2.94 4.28 18.45
C VAL A 164 4.04 3.23 18.45
N THR A 165 4.99 3.40 17.54
CA THR A 165 6.30 2.75 17.54
C THR A 165 7.37 3.81 17.82
N VAL A 166 8.18 3.63 18.86
CA VAL A 166 9.29 4.54 19.16
C VAL A 166 10.57 4.02 18.52
N SER A 167 11.23 4.86 17.72
CA SER A 167 12.61 4.64 17.25
C SER A 167 13.58 5.12 18.32
N ALA A 168 14.08 4.20 19.14
CA ALA A 168 14.95 4.49 20.28
C ALA A 168 16.42 4.54 19.83
N ASP A 169 16.78 5.57 19.06
CA ASP A 169 18.11 5.74 18.47
C ASP A 169 19.09 6.40 19.47
N VAL A 170 19.33 5.72 20.59
CA VAL A 170 20.35 6.05 21.60
C VAL A 170 21.56 5.12 21.47
N THR A 171 22.68 5.45 22.13
CA THR A 171 23.97 4.77 21.87
C THR A 171 24.47 3.91 23.03
N THR A 172 23.74 3.84 24.14
CA THR A 172 24.12 3.00 25.29
C THR A 172 22.96 2.12 25.75
N THR A 173 23.29 0.95 26.29
CA THR A 173 22.32 -0.01 26.84
C THR A 173 21.50 0.62 27.96
N LYS A 174 22.15 1.38 28.84
CA LYS A 174 21.47 2.07 29.94
C LYS A 174 20.39 3.03 29.46
N GLU A 175 20.69 3.87 28.48
CA GLU A 175 19.71 4.82 27.91
C GLU A 175 18.57 4.09 27.21
N LEU A 176 18.88 3.02 26.47
CA LEU A 176 17.87 2.24 25.77
C LEU A 176 16.89 1.58 26.74
N LEU A 177 17.40 0.97 27.82
CA LEU A 177 16.57 0.33 28.83
C LEU A 177 15.76 1.36 29.65
N ASP A 178 16.33 2.52 29.99
CA ASP A 178 15.59 3.62 30.65
C ASP A 178 14.42 4.10 29.78
N LEU A 179 14.67 4.36 28.50
CA LEU A 179 13.64 4.75 27.55
C LEU A 179 12.58 3.66 27.39
N ALA A 180 12.99 2.39 27.26
CA ALA A 180 12.06 1.27 27.12
C ALA A 180 11.16 1.12 28.35
N ASP A 181 11.68 1.31 29.57
CA ASP A 181 10.89 1.22 30.80
C ASP A 181 9.90 2.39 30.94
N ARG A 182 10.35 3.61 30.66
CA ARG A 182 9.54 4.83 30.78
C ARG A 182 8.47 4.95 29.71
N LEU A 183 8.79 4.58 28.46
CA LEU A 183 7.90 4.70 27.31
C LEU A 183 7.02 3.46 27.14
N GLY A 184 7.44 2.31 27.69
CA GLY A 184 6.79 1.01 27.59
C GLY A 184 5.26 1.07 27.72
N PRO A 185 4.67 1.70 28.75
CA PRO A 185 3.21 1.76 28.92
C PRO A 185 2.44 2.44 27.78
N TYR A 186 3.09 3.27 26.96
CA TYR A 186 2.44 4.15 25.99
C TYR A 186 2.63 3.72 24.53
N ILE A 187 3.45 2.70 24.27
CA ILE A 187 3.86 2.29 22.91
C ILE A 187 3.44 0.85 22.60
N ALA A 188 3.20 0.54 21.33
CA ALA A 188 2.96 -0.84 20.89
C ALA A 188 4.28 -1.56 20.57
N VAL A 189 5.27 -0.82 20.07
CA VAL A 189 6.54 -1.36 19.60
C VAL A 189 7.68 -0.43 20.00
N ILE A 190 8.78 -0.99 20.47
CA ILE A 190 10.07 -0.30 20.52
C ILE A 190 10.92 -0.76 19.34
N LYS A 191 11.44 0.19 18.58
CA LYS A 191 12.30 -0.06 17.43
C LYS A 191 13.73 0.31 17.78
N THR A 192 14.66 -0.61 17.57
CA THR A 192 16.08 -0.49 17.88
C THR A 192 16.92 -0.36 16.61
N HIS A 193 18.12 0.19 16.78
CA HIS A 193 19.28 -0.05 15.92
C HIS A 193 20.38 -0.54 16.87
N ILE A 194 20.46 -1.84 17.13
CA ILE A 194 21.42 -2.36 18.12
C ILE A 194 22.89 -2.19 17.69
N ASP A 195 23.13 -2.01 16.40
CA ASP A 195 24.45 -1.79 15.81
C ASP A 195 25.03 -0.39 16.06
N ILE A 196 24.27 0.54 16.65
CA ILE A 196 24.75 1.84 17.12
C ILE A 196 25.00 1.90 18.63
N LEU A 197 24.75 0.80 19.37
CA LEU A 197 25.05 0.71 20.80
C LEU A 197 26.53 0.40 21.00
N SER A 198 27.22 1.21 21.82
CA SER A 198 28.64 1.01 22.12
C SER A 198 28.92 -0.18 23.05
N ASP A 199 27.89 -0.67 23.75
CA ASP A 199 27.97 -1.65 24.84
C ASP A 199 26.96 -2.80 24.70
N PHE A 200 26.51 -3.10 23.48
CA PHE A 200 25.55 -4.19 23.23
C PHE A 200 26.04 -5.53 23.81
N SER A 201 25.21 -6.14 24.65
CA SER A 201 25.52 -7.41 25.32
C SER A 201 24.25 -8.18 25.67
N GLN A 202 24.40 -9.33 26.35
CA GLN A 202 23.27 -10.09 26.86
C GLN A 202 22.41 -9.27 27.83
N GLU A 203 23.00 -8.33 28.58
CA GLU A 203 22.26 -7.41 29.46
C GLU A 203 21.24 -6.57 28.68
N THR A 204 21.62 -6.12 27.48
CA THR A 204 20.72 -5.38 26.59
C THR A 204 19.54 -6.23 26.15
N ILE A 205 19.82 -7.49 25.75
CA ILE A 205 18.81 -8.43 25.25
C ILE A 205 17.83 -8.78 26.37
N ASP A 206 18.34 -9.25 27.51
CA ASP A 206 17.53 -9.68 28.65
C ASP A 206 16.71 -8.50 29.20
N GLY A 207 17.33 -7.32 29.31
CA GLY A 207 16.66 -6.10 29.75
C GLY A 207 15.49 -5.73 28.83
N LEU A 208 15.71 -5.71 27.52
CA LEU A 208 14.64 -5.41 26.55
C LEU A 208 13.52 -6.44 26.58
N GLN A 209 13.85 -7.74 26.67
CA GLN A 209 12.84 -8.81 26.74
C GLN A 209 12.01 -8.71 28.02
N ASN A 210 12.65 -8.46 29.16
CA ASN A 210 11.96 -8.26 30.44
C ASN A 210 11.03 -7.05 30.39
N LEU A 211 11.47 -5.93 29.79
CA LEU A 211 10.65 -4.73 29.64
C LEU A 211 9.50 -4.92 28.65
N ALA A 212 9.74 -5.64 27.55
CA ALA A 212 8.71 -5.99 26.57
C ALA A 212 7.59 -6.82 27.20
N GLN A 213 7.95 -7.77 28.07
CA GLN A 213 6.99 -8.54 28.86
C GLN A 213 6.28 -7.68 29.91
N LYS A 214 7.04 -6.91 30.72
CA LYS A 214 6.52 -6.03 31.79
C LYS A 214 5.47 -5.05 31.26
N HIS A 215 5.75 -4.43 30.13
CA HIS A 215 4.93 -3.34 29.57
C HIS A 215 4.06 -3.76 28.39
N ASN A 216 4.12 -5.02 27.97
CA ASN A 216 3.37 -5.54 26.83
C ASN A 216 3.61 -4.72 25.54
N PHE A 217 4.83 -4.76 25.01
CA PHE A 217 5.18 -4.20 23.69
C PHE A 217 6.03 -5.20 22.89
N LEU A 218 6.12 -5.01 21.57
CA LEU A 218 7.02 -5.79 20.71
C LEU A 218 8.35 -5.08 20.47
N ILE A 219 9.38 -5.86 20.18
CA ILE A 219 10.73 -5.36 19.85
C ILE A 219 10.94 -5.49 18.34
N PHE A 220 11.28 -4.39 17.68
CA PHE A 220 11.56 -4.31 16.25
C PHE A 220 13.02 -3.92 16.02
N GLU A 221 13.85 -4.83 15.52
CA GLU A 221 15.21 -4.50 15.09
C GLU A 221 15.21 -3.97 13.65
N ASP A 222 15.54 -2.69 13.48
CA ASP A 222 15.50 -1.96 12.21
C ASP A 222 16.78 -2.15 11.37
N ARG A 223 17.20 -3.40 11.24
CA ARG A 223 18.47 -3.78 10.62
C ARG A 223 18.54 -3.49 9.12
N LYS A 224 17.38 -3.38 8.45
CA LYS A 224 17.23 -3.20 6.99
C LYS A 224 18.12 -4.17 6.20
N PHE A 225 17.88 -5.47 6.36
CA PHE A 225 18.65 -6.49 5.62
C PHE A 225 18.61 -6.21 4.11
N ILE A 226 19.78 -6.25 3.47
CA ILE A 226 19.97 -5.93 2.05
C ILE A 226 21.18 -6.68 1.49
N ASP A 227 21.05 -8.01 1.42
CA ASP A 227 22.08 -8.89 0.87
C ASP A 227 21.41 -10.11 0.22
N ILE A 228 22.20 -10.99 -0.40
CA ILE A 228 21.70 -12.27 -0.93
C ILE A 228 21.26 -13.21 0.20
N GLY A 229 20.36 -14.15 -0.12
CA GLY A 229 19.67 -15.01 0.85
C GLY A 229 20.58 -15.69 1.88
N ASN A 230 21.63 -16.38 1.43
CA ASN A 230 22.56 -17.10 2.31
C ASN A 230 23.28 -16.18 3.32
N THR A 231 23.59 -14.94 2.92
CA THR A 231 24.25 -13.98 3.79
C THR A 231 23.29 -13.46 4.85
N VAL A 232 22.07 -13.08 4.47
CA VAL A 232 21.08 -12.55 5.43
C VAL A 232 20.64 -13.59 6.46
N GLN A 233 20.63 -14.89 6.12
CA GLN A 233 20.36 -15.95 7.10
C GLN A 233 21.40 -15.95 8.22
N LYS A 234 22.68 -15.86 7.85
CA LYS A 234 23.80 -15.81 8.81
C LYS A 234 23.78 -14.53 9.64
N GLN A 235 23.44 -13.39 9.02
CA GLN A 235 23.31 -12.12 9.72
C GLN A 235 22.11 -12.09 10.69
N TYR A 236 21.01 -12.75 10.33
CA TYR A 236 19.79 -12.77 11.13
C TYR A 236 19.88 -13.76 12.30
N HIS A 237 20.36 -14.98 12.08
CA HIS A 237 20.39 -16.03 13.11
C HIS A 237 21.72 -16.11 13.87
N GLY A 238 22.84 -15.84 13.20
CA GLY A 238 24.17 -16.00 13.77
C GLY A 238 24.84 -14.68 14.15
N GLY A 239 26.17 -14.70 14.12
CA GLY A 239 27.01 -13.55 14.43
C GLY A 239 26.89 -13.10 15.89
N ALA A 240 27.45 -11.92 16.18
CA ALA A 240 27.42 -11.35 17.53
C ALA A 240 26.02 -10.89 17.95
N LEU A 241 25.12 -10.65 17.00
CA LEU A 241 23.85 -9.98 17.26
C LEU A 241 22.69 -10.95 17.47
N ARG A 242 22.75 -12.16 16.89
CA ARG A 242 21.75 -13.23 17.03
C ARG A 242 20.30 -12.71 16.96
N ILE A 243 20.03 -11.79 16.03
CA ILE A 243 18.82 -10.93 16.00
C ILE A 243 17.53 -11.77 16.09
N SER A 244 17.51 -12.90 15.40
CA SER A 244 16.36 -13.82 15.39
C SER A 244 15.97 -14.34 16.78
N GLU A 245 16.87 -14.35 17.76
CA GLU A 245 16.58 -14.92 19.07
C GLU A 245 15.78 -13.99 19.98
N TRP A 246 15.77 -12.69 19.70
CA TRP A 246 15.16 -11.71 20.60
C TRP A 246 14.27 -10.67 19.92
N ALA A 247 14.54 -10.29 18.67
CA ALA A 247 13.73 -9.31 17.95
C ALA A 247 12.44 -9.97 17.44
N HIS A 248 11.29 -9.43 17.82
CA HIS A 248 10.00 -9.92 17.33
C HIS A 248 9.80 -9.57 15.85
N ILE A 249 10.16 -8.34 15.48
CA ILE A 249 10.00 -7.80 14.14
C ILE A 249 11.39 -7.47 13.58
N ILE A 250 11.61 -7.75 12.30
CA ILE A 250 12.74 -7.26 11.51
C ILE A 250 12.23 -6.65 10.20
N ASN A 251 13.13 -6.01 9.44
CA ASN A 251 12.80 -5.52 8.10
C ASN A 251 13.89 -5.80 7.05
N CYS A 252 13.50 -5.78 5.78
CA CYS A 252 14.42 -5.92 4.66
C CYS A 252 14.06 -5.02 3.48
N ALA A 253 15.07 -4.70 2.67
CA ALA A 253 14.90 -4.07 1.38
C ALA A 253 15.00 -5.14 0.28
N ILE A 254 14.05 -5.16 -0.64
CA ILE A 254 13.96 -6.20 -1.68
C ILE A 254 14.90 -5.95 -2.88
N LEU A 255 15.89 -5.05 -2.72
CA LEU A 255 16.84 -4.72 -3.79
C LEU A 255 17.54 -5.97 -4.37
N PRO A 256 17.96 -6.98 -3.56
CA PRO A 256 18.58 -8.20 -4.07
C PRO A 256 17.59 -9.18 -4.74
N GLY A 257 16.29 -8.87 -4.77
CA GLY A 257 15.24 -9.74 -5.26
C GLY A 257 14.65 -10.67 -4.19
N GLU A 258 13.80 -11.58 -4.62
CA GLU A 258 12.97 -12.44 -3.76
C GLU A 258 13.74 -13.28 -2.74
N GLY A 259 14.95 -13.75 -3.11
CA GLY A 259 15.73 -14.69 -2.30
C GLY A 259 16.05 -14.19 -0.90
N ILE A 260 16.06 -12.86 -0.66
CA ILE A 260 16.22 -12.31 0.69
C ILE A 260 15.01 -12.61 1.59
N VAL A 261 13.79 -12.49 1.05
CA VAL A 261 12.54 -12.74 1.79
C VAL A 261 12.39 -14.23 2.05
N GLU A 262 12.68 -15.05 1.03
CA GLU A 262 12.68 -16.50 1.15
C GLU A 262 13.63 -16.97 2.25
N ALA A 263 14.87 -16.47 2.25
CA ALA A 263 15.89 -16.94 3.16
C ALA A 263 15.59 -16.54 4.62
N LEU A 264 15.09 -15.32 4.85
CA LEU A 264 14.64 -14.89 6.19
C LEU A 264 13.42 -15.68 6.67
N ALA A 265 12.46 -15.96 5.77
CA ALA A 265 11.29 -16.79 6.08
C ALA A 265 11.70 -18.23 6.43
N GLN A 266 12.67 -18.80 5.69
CA GLN A 266 13.25 -20.10 6.03
C GLN A 266 13.90 -20.06 7.41
N THR A 267 14.69 -19.04 7.77
CA THR A 267 15.26 -18.95 9.14
C THR A 267 14.19 -18.99 10.24
N ALA A 268 13.05 -18.31 10.01
CA ALA A 268 11.93 -18.33 10.96
C ALA A 268 11.09 -19.63 10.92
N SER A 269 11.14 -20.40 9.82
CA SER A 269 10.30 -21.58 9.58
C SER A 269 11.03 -22.92 9.78
N SER A 270 12.32 -23.01 9.40
CA SER A 270 13.20 -24.20 9.48
C SER A 270 13.45 -24.69 10.91
N SER A 271 12.85 -24.00 11.86
CA SER A 271 12.95 -24.13 13.30
C SER A 271 11.61 -24.44 13.95
N SER A 272 10.53 -24.50 13.17
CA SER A 272 9.25 -25.03 13.62
C SER A 272 9.22 -26.57 13.65
N SER A 273 10.20 -27.23 13.04
CA SER A 273 10.35 -28.69 13.00
C SER A 273 11.68 -29.21 13.57
N SER A 274 12.62 -28.34 13.95
CA SER A 274 13.77 -28.68 14.80
C SER A 274 13.54 -28.13 16.21
N SER A 275 13.96 -28.85 17.24
CA SER A 275 13.92 -28.41 18.65
C SER A 275 14.74 -27.13 18.93
N ASP A 276 15.47 -26.63 17.94
CA ASP A 276 16.65 -25.82 18.15
C ASP A 276 16.37 -24.31 18.09
N PHE A 277 15.20 -23.88 17.62
CA PHE A 277 14.82 -22.45 17.66
C PHE A 277 13.31 -22.25 17.91
N PRO A 278 12.91 -22.15 19.20
CA PRO A 278 11.51 -22.13 19.60
C PRO A 278 10.78 -20.83 19.26
N TYR A 279 11.50 -19.79 18.82
CA TYR A 279 10.97 -18.46 18.67
C TYR A 279 10.31 -18.16 17.32
N GLY A 280 10.45 -19.05 16.32
CA GLY A 280 9.99 -18.86 14.94
C GLY A 280 8.55 -18.33 14.80
N PRO A 281 7.54 -18.92 15.48
CA PRO A 281 6.16 -18.45 15.43
C PRO A 281 5.94 -17.01 15.93
N GLU A 282 6.89 -16.47 16.71
CA GLU A 282 6.87 -15.10 17.25
C GLU A 282 7.76 -14.13 16.44
N ARG A 283 8.10 -14.47 15.19
CA ARG A 283 8.90 -13.61 14.31
C ARG A 283 8.09 -13.11 13.11
N GLY A 284 8.34 -11.86 12.74
CA GLY A 284 7.70 -11.23 11.59
C GLY A 284 8.63 -10.32 10.81
N LEU A 285 8.35 -10.19 9.52
CA LEU A 285 9.10 -9.34 8.60
C LEU A 285 8.23 -8.19 8.08
N LEU A 286 8.80 -6.99 8.10
CA LEU A 286 8.30 -5.82 7.35
C LEU A 286 9.17 -5.61 6.10
N ILE A 287 8.53 -5.51 4.93
CA ILE A 287 9.23 -5.14 3.70
C ILE A 287 9.27 -3.61 3.58
N LEU A 288 10.45 -3.04 3.34
CA LEU A 288 10.61 -1.63 2.99
C LEU A 288 10.06 -1.40 1.57
N ALA A 289 8.79 -1.04 1.45
CA ALA A 289 8.11 -0.89 0.16
C ALA A 289 8.15 0.54 -0.40
N GLU A 290 8.23 1.52 0.49
CA GLU A 290 8.46 2.93 0.19
C GLU A 290 9.36 3.54 1.29
N MET A 291 10.08 4.63 0.99
CA MET A 291 10.85 5.36 2.00
C MET A 291 10.52 6.86 1.97
N THR A 292 10.63 7.51 3.13
CA THR A 292 10.36 8.95 3.31
C THR A 292 11.54 9.86 2.93
N SER A 293 12.70 9.28 2.59
CA SER A 293 13.87 10.04 2.18
C SER A 293 13.68 10.68 0.81
N LYS A 294 14.11 11.95 0.69
CA LYS A 294 14.10 12.65 -0.59
C LYS A 294 14.95 11.91 -1.63
N GLY A 295 14.36 11.60 -2.79
CA GLY A 295 15.05 10.90 -3.88
C GLY A 295 15.04 9.37 -3.77
N SER A 296 14.20 8.80 -2.89
CA SER A 296 14.07 7.34 -2.77
C SER A 296 13.72 6.68 -4.10
N LEU A 297 14.40 5.54 -4.36
CA LEU A 297 14.13 4.67 -5.51
C LEU A 297 13.04 3.63 -5.22
N ALA A 298 12.58 3.52 -3.97
CA ALA A 298 11.51 2.60 -3.56
C ALA A 298 10.14 3.14 -4.01
N THR A 299 9.90 3.07 -5.33
CA THR A 299 8.71 3.62 -6.00
C THR A 299 8.26 2.70 -7.15
N GLY A 300 7.03 2.88 -7.63
CA GLY A 300 6.53 2.24 -8.85
C GLY A 300 6.65 0.72 -8.82
N GLU A 301 7.37 0.14 -9.81
CA GLU A 301 7.58 -1.30 -9.94
C GLU A 301 8.25 -1.92 -8.71
N TYR A 302 9.15 -1.19 -8.04
CA TYR A 302 9.77 -1.67 -6.81
C TYR A 302 8.70 -1.97 -5.75
N THR A 303 7.79 -1.02 -5.52
CA THR A 303 6.68 -1.18 -4.56
C THR A 303 5.72 -2.29 -4.97
N VAL A 304 5.48 -2.47 -6.27
CA VAL A 304 4.69 -3.60 -6.80
C VAL A 304 5.34 -4.93 -6.44
N ARG A 305 6.65 -5.08 -6.67
CA ARG A 305 7.42 -6.29 -6.31
C ARG A 305 7.44 -6.54 -4.81
N SER A 306 7.54 -5.49 -3.98
CA SER A 306 7.44 -5.62 -2.52
C SER A 306 6.12 -6.27 -2.11
N ALA A 307 5.00 -5.82 -2.70
CA ALA A 307 3.69 -6.41 -2.43
C ALA A 307 3.56 -7.85 -2.96
N GLU A 308 4.13 -8.16 -4.13
CA GLU A 308 4.16 -9.54 -4.66
C GLU A 308 4.89 -10.49 -3.71
N TYR A 309 6.06 -10.11 -3.20
CA TYR A 309 6.80 -10.94 -2.25
C TYR A 309 6.07 -11.09 -0.92
N ALA A 310 5.47 -10.02 -0.39
CA ALA A 310 4.68 -10.11 0.84
C ALA A 310 3.54 -11.14 0.75
N ARG A 311 2.82 -11.15 -0.39
CA ARG A 311 1.73 -12.12 -0.65
C ARG A 311 2.20 -13.56 -0.63
N LYS A 312 3.36 -13.83 -1.24
CA LYS A 312 3.92 -15.19 -1.31
C LYS A 312 4.37 -15.71 0.06
N TYR A 313 4.85 -14.83 0.94
CA TYR A 313 5.42 -15.20 2.24
C TYR A 313 4.56 -14.75 3.44
N LYS A 314 3.22 -14.74 3.31
CA LYS A 314 2.26 -14.23 4.31
C LYS A 314 2.32 -14.84 5.72
N GLY A 315 2.90 -16.03 5.86
CA GLY A 315 3.13 -16.65 7.17
C GLY A 315 4.19 -15.92 8.00
N PHE A 316 5.13 -15.23 7.35
CA PHE A 316 6.24 -14.53 8.00
C PHE A 316 6.21 -13.01 7.74
N VAL A 317 5.84 -12.59 6.53
CA VAL A 317 5.71 -11.17 6.18
C VAL A 317 4.41 -10.62 6.78
N MET A 318 4.54 -9.75 7.78
CA MET A 318 3.40 -9.09 8.41
C MET A 318 2.92 -7.84 7.65
N GLY A 319 3.80 -7.23 6.86
CA GLY A 319 3.44 -6.09 6.04
C GLY A 319 4.62 -5.23 5.64
N PHE A 320 4.46 -3.92 5.72
CA PHE A 320 5.35 -2.97 5.05
C PHE A 320 5.79 -1.83 5.95
N VAL A 321 7.01 -1.36 5.70
CA VAL A 321 7.35 0.05 5.95
C VAL A 321 7.01 0.84 4.69
N SER A 322 6.08 1.79 4.78
CA SER A 322 5.58 2.58 3.65
C SER A 322 5.01 3.94 4.09
N THR A 323 4.82 4.85 3.14
CA THR A 323 4.34 6.23 3.40
C THR A 323 2.81 6.37 3.33
N ARG A 324 2.13 5.33 2.87
CA ARG A 324 0.67 5.27 2.69
C ARG A 324 0.18 3.81 2.65
N ALA A 325 -1.12 3.60 2.65
CA ALA A 325 -1.69 2.31 2.31
C ALA A 325 -1.29 1.89 0.89
N LEU A 326 -0.98 0.61 0.73
CA LEU A 326 -0.64 -0.01 -0.55
C LEU A 326 -1.86 -0.63 -1.26
N SER A 327 -3.08 -0.29 -0.85
CA SER A 327 -4.34 -0.80 -1.41
C SER A 327 -4.58 -0.40 -2.87
N GLU A 328 -3.81 0.56 -3.37
CA GLU A 328 -3.83 0.97 -4.78
C GLU A 328 -2.75 0.29 -5.62
N VAL A 329 -1.86 -0.49 -5.01
CA VAL A 329 -0.77 -1.19 -5.70
C VAL A 329 -1.31 -2.47 -6.34
N VAL A 330 -1.59 -2.36 -7.64
CA VAL A 330 -2.09 -3.48 -8.46
C VAL A 330 -0.91 -4.30 -8.99
N SER A 331 -0.86 -5.59 -8.63
CA SER A 331 0.00 -6.57 -9.31
C SER A 331 -0.80 -7.24 -10.42
N GLU A 332 -0.19 -7.42 -11.60
CA GLU A 332 -0.77 -8.19 -12.71
C GLU A 332 -0.72 -9.71 -12.46
N ARG A 333 0.01 -10.15 -11.43
CA ARG A 333 0.24 -11.57 -11.09
C ARG A 333 -0.47 -12.03 -9.80
N GLY A 334 -1.16 -11.13 -9.09
CA GLY A 334 -1.87 -11.44 -7.85
C GLY A 334 -3.36 -11.70 -8.08
N GLY A 335 -3.84 -12.88 -7.68
CA GLY A 335 -5.28 -13.13 -7.50
C GLY A 335 -5.82 -12.41 -6.26
N GLU A 336 -7.14 -12.30 -6.15
CA GLU A 336 -7.78 -11.82 -4.92
C GLU A 336 -7.52 -12.83 -3.79
N ASP A 337 -6.93 -12.37 -2.68
CA ASP A 337 -6.90 -13.12 -1.44
C ASP A 337 -7.77 -12.37 -0.42
N ALA A 338 -8.96 -12.93 -0.14
CA ALA A 338 -9.89 -12.36 0.83
C ALA A 338 -9.30 -12.31 2.26
N GLU A 339 -8.22 -13.06 2.50
CA GLU A 339 -7.48 -13.11 3.76
C GLU A 339 -6.33 -12.09 3.80
N GLU A 340 -6.09 -11.30 2.73
CA GLU A 340 -5.03 -10.27 2.70
C GLU A 340 -5.31 -9.15 3.71
N ASP A 341 -4.40 -8.97 4.68
CA ASP A 341 -4.44 -7.90 5.68
C ASP A 341 -3.03 -7.50 6.14
N PHE A 342 -2.23 -6.87 5.28
CA PHE A 342 -0.90 -6.42 5.68
C PHE A 342 -0.95 -5.18 6.59
N VAL A 343 -0.04 -5.14 7.56
CA VAL A 343 0.18 -4.00 8.45
C VAL A 343 1.06 -2.96 7.78
N VAL A 344 0.71 -1.67 7.92
CA VAL A 344 1.53 -0.57 7.42
C VAL A 344 2.19 0.19 8.58
N PHE A 345 3.52 0.16 8.62
CA PHE A 345 4.34 0.99 9.49
C PHE A 345 4.84 2.20 8.70
N THR A 346 4.66 3.40 9.24
CA THR A 346 5.04 4.63 8.55
C THR A 346 6.09 5.42 9.33
N THR A 347 7.24 5.63 8.71
CA THR A 347 8.35 6.44 9.26
C THR A 347 8.18 7.92 8.95
N GLY A 348 9.08 8.74 9.49
CA GLY A 348 9.05 10.17 9.26
C GLY A 348 7.85 10.84 9.91
N VAL A 349 7.45 10.40 11.11
CA VAL A 349 6.32 11.01 11.82
C VAL A 349 6.83 11.99 12.88
N ASN A 350 6.36 13.23 12.83
CA ASN A 350 6.66 14.27 13.82
C ASN A 350 5.47 15.19 14.04
N LEU A 351 5.26 15.64 15.29
CA LEU A 351 4.23 16.63 15.63
C LEU A 351 4.43 17.96 14.87
N ALA A 352 5.69 18.33 14.59
CA ALA A 352 6.03 19.47 13.76
C ALA A 352 6.38 19.02 12.32
N SER A 353 5.78 19.64 11.31
CA SER A 353 5.91 19.28 9.88
C SER A 353 7.23 19.71 9.21
N LYS A 354 8.33 19.94 9.95
CA LYS A 354 9.62 20.42 9.39
C LYS A 354 10.70 19.34 9.41
N GLY A 355 11.18 18.96 8.21
CA GLY A 355 12.24 17.95 7.95
C GLY A 355 13.60 18.20 8.61
N ASP A 356 14.52 17.24 8.50
CA ASP A 356 15.91 17.38 9.01
C ASP A 356 16.93 17.76 7.93
N LYS A 357 18.19 18.02 8.36
CA LYS A 357 19.30 18.39 7.46
C LYS A 357 19.82 17.25 6.58
N LEU A 358 19.41 16.00 6.84
CA LEU A 358 19.89 14.78 6.17
C LEU A 358 18.82 14.14 5.27
N GLY A 359 17.78 14.89 4.91
CA GLY A 359 16.81 14.49 3.89
C GLY A 359 15.55 13.79 4.42
N GLN A 360 15.35 13.73 5.75
CA GLN A 360 14.12 13.22 6.34
C GLN A 360 12.96 14.22 6.12
N GLN A 361 11.84 13.72 5.58
CA GLN A 361 10.58 14.46 5.51
C GLN A 361 9.66 14.02 6.65
N TYR A 362 8.95 14.98 7.27
CA TYR A 362 8.00 14.69 8.35
C TYR A 362 6.55 14.89 7.95
N GLN A 363 5.70 14.04 8.49
CA GLN A 363 4.24 14.13 8.48
C GLN A 363 3.71 14.06 9.92
N THR A 364 2.56 14.67 10.20
CA THR A 364 1.93 14.55 11.53
C THR A 364 1.37 13.13 11.76
N PRO A 365 1.21 12.69 13.02
CA PRO A 365 0.55 11.42 13.35
C PRO A 365 -0.80 11.24 12.63
N GLY A 366 -1.68 12.24 12.73
CA GLY A 366 -2.99 12.20 12.08
C GLY A 366 -2.90 12.10 10.55
N SER A 367 -1.94 12.80 9.94
CA SER A 367 -1.72 12.72 8.50
C SER A 367 -1.20 11.34 8.06
N ALA A 368 -0.35 10.69 8.85
CA ALA A 368 0.15 9.35 8.55
C ALA A 368 -0.97 8.31 8.61
N VAL A 369 -1.75 8.33 9.70
CA VAL A 369 -2.87 7.39 9.90
C VAL A 369 -3.96 7.61 8.86
N GLY A 370 -4.27 8.86 8.51
CA GLY A 370 -5.20 9.22 7.44
C GLY A 370 -4.77 8.76 6.05
N ARG A 371 -3.46 8.62 5.82
CA ARG A 371 -2.91 7.99 4.59
C ARG A 371 -2.84 6.47 4.66
N GLY A 372 -3.26 5.85 5.75
CA GLY A 372 -3.34 4.40 5.90
C GLY A 372 -2.24 3.76 6.73
N ALA A 373 -1.47 4.52 7.51
CA ALA A 373 -0.57 3.94 8.50
C ALA A 373 -1.35 3.21 9.58
N ASP A 374 -1.01 1.95 9.86
CA ASP A 374 -1.50 1.23 11.02
C ASP A 374 -0.67 1.53 12.25
N PHE A 375 0.64 1.70 12.10
CA PHE A 375 1.54 2.08 13.19
C PHE A 375 2.45 3.22 12.74
N ILE A 376 2.59 4.23 13.59
CA ILE A 376 3.46 5.39 13.33
C ILE A 376 4.82 5.18 13.99
N ILE A 377 5.90 5.41 13.24
CA ILE A 377 7.27 5.33 13.76
C ILE A 377 7.81 6.76 13.97
N ALA A 378 8.08 7.10 15.22
CA ALA A 378 8.63 8.39 15.64
C ALA A 378 9.92 8.20 16.43
N GLY A 379 10.96 8.96 16.06
CA GLY A 379 12.26 8.95 16.74
C GLY A 379 12.48 10.20 17.57
N ARG A 380 13.34 11.11 17.09
CA ARG A 380 13.77 12.34 17.80
C ARG A 380 12.64 13.18 18.39
N GLY A 381 11.46 13.17 17.77
CA GLY A 381 10.29 13.89 18.32
C GLY A 381 9.75 13.32 19.63
N ILE A 382 10.19 12.12 20.04
CA ILE A 382 9.88 11.48 21.32
C ILE A 382 11.15 11.38 22.17
N TYR A 383 12.15 10.59 21.75
CA TYR A 383 13.27 10.25 22.65
C TYR A 383 14.20 11.43 22.97
N ALA A 384 14.23 12.46 22.11
CA ALA A 384 15.04 13.66 22.30
C ALA A 384 14.20 14.87 22.77
N ALA A 385 12.92 14.66 23.12
CA ALA A 385 12.10 15.67 23.74
C ALA A 385 12.55 15.92 25.20
N GLU A 386 12.25 17.11 25.72
CA GLU A 386 12.51 17.46 27.13
C GLU A 386 11.83 16.47 28.09
N ASP A 387 10.59 16.11 27.78
CA ASP A 387 9.88 15.01 28.44
C ASP A 387 9.46 13.95 27.39
N PRO A 388 10.23 12.86 27.26
CA PRO A 388 9.91 11.77 26.34
C PRO A 388 8.58 11.07 26.65
N VAL A 389 8.15 11.04 27.91
CA VAL A 389 6.91 10.37 28.31
C VAL A 389 5.71 11.21 27.86
N GLU A 390 5.72 12.51 28.13
CA GLU A 390 4.66 13.40 27.64
C GLU A 390 4.64 13.48 26.11
N ALA A 391 5.80 13.45 25.45
CA ALA A 391 5.87 13.32 24.00
C ALA A 391 5.18 12.02 23.52
N ALA A 392 5.55 10.86 24.07
CA ALA A 392 4.94 9.59 23.67
C ALA A 392 3.41 9.56 23.89
N LYS A 393 2.92 10.13 25.00
CA LYS A 393 1.47 10.26 25.26
C LYS A 393 0.77 11.10 24.19
N ARG A 394 1.36 12.22 23.76
CA ARG A 394 0.79 13.07 22.69
C ARG A 394 0.75 12.37 21.34
N TYR A 395 1.83 11.68 20.96
CA TYR A 395 1.83 10.87 19.73
C TYR A 395 0.78 9.76 19.78
N ARG A 396 0.61 9.12 20.94
CA ARG A 396 -0.41 8.10 21.17
C ARG A 396 -1.81 8.69 21.01
N GLU A 397 -2.09 9.83 21.62
CA GLU A 397 -3.37 10.51 21.53
C GLU A 397 -3.72 10.85 20.08
N GLU A 398 -2.86 11.61 19.38
CA GLU A 398 -3.12 12.00 17.99
C GLU A 398 -3.20 10.80 17.04
N GLY A 399 -2.33 9.80 17.22
CA GLY A 399 -2.33 8.57 16.43
C GLY A 399 -3.60 7.75 16.66
N TRP A 400 -4.05 7.64 17.91
CA TRP A 400 -5.24 6.87 18.27
C TRP A 400 -6.53 7.56 17.86
N GLU A 401 -6.64 8.89 18.05
CA GLU A 401 -7.78 9.67 17.57
C GLU A 401 -7.94 9.56 16.05
N ALA A 402 -6.85 9.66 15.31
CA ALA A 402 -6.88 9.49 13.85
C ALA A 402 -7.29 8.06 13.44
N TYR A 403 -6.88 7.05 14.22
CA TYR A 403 -7.32 5.67 14.00
C TYR A 403 -8.82 5.53 14.27
N LEU A 404 -9.33 6.08 15.37
CA LEU A 404 -10.75 6.07 15.70
C LEU A 404 -11.58 6.78 14.65
N ALA A 405 -11.11 7.93 14.13
CA ALA A 405 -11.75 8.62 13.03
C ALA A 405 -11.82 7.75 11.76
N ARG A 406 -10.74 7.02 11.46
CA ARG A 406 -10.67 6.12 10.29
C ARG A 406 -11.64 4.94 10.37
N VAL A 407 -11.80 4.33 11.55
CA VAL A 407 -12.66 3.14 11.73
C VAL A 407 -14.10 3.48 12.16
N GLY A 408 -14.31 4.67 12.73
CA GLY A 408 -15.60 5.17 13.22
C GLY A 408 -16.38 6.01 12.21
N GLY A 409 -15.76 6.47 11.13
CA GLY A 409 -16.45 7.14 10.02
C GLY A 409 -17.27 6.17 9.16
N LYS A 410 -18.46 5.80 9.64
CA LYS A 410 -19.55 5.22 8.84
C LYS A 410 -20.75 6.14 8.84
#